data_AF-A0A818KZX3-F1
#
_entry.id   AF-A0A818KZX3-F1
#
_cell.length_a   1.000
_cell.length_b   1.000
_cell.length_c   1.000
_cell.angle_alpha   90.00
_cell.angle_beta   90.00
_cell.angle_gamma   90.00
#
_symmetry.space_group_name_H-M   'P 1'
#
loop_
_entity.id
_entity.type
_entity.pdbx_description
1 polymer ?
#
loop_
_entity_poly.entity_id
_entity_poly.type
_entity_poly.pdbx_seq_one_letter_code
_entity_poly.pdbx_strand_id
1 'polypeptide(L)'
;KTGLKYYKRQRAPKYTQKQLEQIPAKCRKLRREFTDQETFIIVDDEKYFTFSGEETPGNAGFYSSNKENTPDDVKFKSKQKFEPKILVWLALSSKGISTPFIGTTKGPAVDTDVYIGKCLPKLLKFIEKHHLDDKYIFWPDLASSHYANTTSAWLNEQKVPFVPKVANPPNVPKARPIEDFWSILADKVYSGGWAAMNQEQLVNRIKSQLKKIDLGVVQTMMDGIRKKLRKIEDKGPFSIL
;
A
#
# COMPACT_ATOMS: atom_id res chain seq x y z
N LYS A 1 37.45 17.49 19.71
CA LYS A 1 36.10 17.48 19.11
C LYS A 1 35.72 16.03 18.83
N THR A 2 34.83 15.45 19.63
CA THR A 2 34.27 14.11 19.41
C THR A 2 33.43 14.17 18.13
N GLY A 3 33.75 13.38 17.11
CA GLY A 3 33.11 13.42 15.78
C GLY A 3 31.65 12.94 15.74
N LEU A 4 30.89 13.14 16.82
CA LEU A 4 29.51 12.72 16.96
C LEU A 4 28.59 13.68 16.20
N LYS A 5 27.81 13.12 15.27
CA LYS A 5 26.78 13.83 14.51
C LYS A 5 25.40 13.36 14.95
N TYR A 6 24.47 14.30 15.08
CA TYR A 6 23.06 14.00 15.34
C TYR A 6 22.37 13.56 14.05
N TYR A 7 21.70 12.41 14.07
CA TYR A 7 20.86 11.91 12.98
C TYR A 7 19.44 11.66 13.50
N LYS A 8 18.43 12.05 12.72
CA LYS A 8 17.03 11.72 13.02
C LYS A 8 16.80 10.22 12.80
N ARG A 9 16.05 9.58 13.70
CA ARG A 9 15.65 8.18 13.55
C ARG A 9 14.71 8.02 12.35
N GLN A 10 14.97 7.02 11.50
CA GLN A 10 14.05 6.62 10.43
C GLN A 10 12.95 5.71 10.98
N ARG A 11 11.75 5.77 10.39
CA ARG A 11 10.66 4.86 10.73
C ARG A 11 10.91 3.50 10.08
N ALA A 12 10.85 2.44 10.88
CA ALA A 12 10.98 1.06 10.44
C ALA A 12 9.90 0.20 11.11
N PRO A 13 9.42 -0.87 10.47
CA PRO A 13 8.62 -1.86 11.17
C PRO A 13 9.41 -2.48 12.33
N LYS A 14 8.72 -2.83 13.42
CA LYS A 14 9.34 -3.55 14.53
C LYS A 14 9.49 -5.02 14.15
N TYR A 15 10.70 -5.43 13.80
CA TYR A 15 11.01 -6.82 13.47
C TYR A 15 11.31 -7.64 14.72
N THR A 16 10.81 -8.87 14.78
CA THR A 16 11.30 -9.88 15.71
C THR A 16 12.60 -10.51 15.19
N GLN A 17 13.40 -11.10 16.07
CA GLN A 17 14.62 -11.81 15.67
C GLN A 17 14.34 -12.88 14.60
N LYS A 18 13.29 -13.68 14.81
CA LYS A 18 12.81 -14.67 13.83
C LYS A 18 12.41 -14.06 12.48
N GLN A 19 11.89 -12.83 12.46
CA GLN A 19 11.60 -12.13 11.21
C GLN A 19 12.89 -11.72 10.49
N LEU A 20 13.87 -11.17 11.20
CA LEU A 20 15.14 -10.76 10.63
C LEU A 20 15.89 -11.93 9.99
N GLU A 21 15.80 -13.13 10.57
CA GLU A 21 16.42 -14.35 10.05
C GLU A 21 15.69 -14.90 8.81
N GLN A 22 14.35 -14.92 8.79
CA GLN A 22 13.59 -15.53 7.70
C GLN A 22 13.42 -14.61 6.48
N ILE A 23 13.39 -13.29 6.67
CA ILE A 23 13.06 -12.33 5.59
C ILE A 23 14.05 -12.45 4.42
N PRO A 24 15.39 -12.46 4.61
CA PRO A 24 16.34 -12.59 3.51
C PRO A 24 16.12 -13.86 2.68
N ALA A 25 15.92 -15.00 3.34
CA ALA A 25 15.66 -16.28 2.68
C ALA A 25 14.35 -16.28 1.88
N LYS A 26 13.29 -15.68 2.44
CA LYS A 26 11.99 -15.56 1.76
C LYS A 26 12.06 -14.58 0.58
N CYS A 27 12.72 -13.44 0.73
CA CYS A 27 12.96 -12.50 -0.37
C CYS A 27 13.78 -13.15 -1.50
N ARG A 28 14.79 -13.96 -1.16
CA ARG A 28 15.54 -14.77 -2.13
C ARG A 28 14.64 -15.73 -2.89
N LYS A 29 13.79 -16.47 -2.17
CA LYS A 29 12.83 -17.42 -2.76
C LYS A 29 11.85 -16.71 -3.69
N LEU A 30 11.19 -15.66 -3.21
CA LEU A 30 10.28 -14.81 -3.99
C LEU A 30 10.95 -14.28 -5.26
N ARG A 31 12.19 -13.77 -5.14
CA ARG A 31 12.94 -13.20 -6.26
C ARG A 31 13.30 -14.24 -7.33
N ARG A 32 13.74 -15.43 -6.91
CA ARG A 32 14.27 -16.45 -7.82
C ARG A 32 13.20 -17.31 -8.46
N GLU A 33 12.14 -17.63 -7.72
CA GLU A 33 11.15 -18.62 -8.16
C GLU A 33 9.89 -17.98 -8.76
N PHE A 34 9.54 -16.75 -8.37
CA PHE A 34 8.22 -16.16 -8.70
C PHE A 34 8.30 -14.83 -9.44
N THR A 35 9.45 -14.16 -9.45
CA THR A 35 9.58 -12.79 -9.99
C THR A 35 10.80 -12.64 -10.89
N ASP A 36 10.98 -13.61 -11.80
CA ASP A 36 11.95 -13.49 -12.89
C ASP A 36 11.67 -12.26 -13.79
N GLN A 37 12.57 -11.93 -14.71
CA GLN A 37 12.47 -10.69 -15.51
C GLN A 37 11.26 -10.64 -16.44
N GLU A 38 10.73 -11.79 -16.86
CA GLU A 38 9.59 -11.88 -17.78
C GLU A 38 8.25 -11.86 -17.04
N THR A 39 8.26 -12.11 -15.72
CA THR A 39 7.04 -12.18 -14.92
C THR A 39 6.54 -10.80 -14.50
N PHE A 40 5.34 -10.40 -14.90
CA PHE A 40 4.68 -9.23 -14.35
C PHE A 40 4.25 -9.46 -12.90
N ILE A 41 4.53 -8.50 -12.03
CA ILE A 41 4.15 -8.59 -10.61
C ILE A 41 2.88 -7.77 -10.43
N ILE A 42 1.85 -8.39 -9.87
CA ILE A 42 0.62 -7.72 -9.47
C ILE A 42 0.60 -7.67 -7.94
N VAL A 43 0.51 -6.49 -7.36
CA VAL A 43 0.39 -6.29 -5.90
C VAL A 43 -0.96 -5.66 -5.59
N ASP A 44 -1.53 -5.97 -4.45
CA ASP A 44 -2.72 -5.32 -3.93
C ASP A 44 -2.54 -4.90 -2.47
N ASP A 45 -3.43 -4.03 -2.01
CA ASP A 45 -3.44 -3.54 -0.65
C ASP A 45 -4.73 -2.75 -0.35
N GLU A 46 -4.92 -2.48 0.93
CA GLU A 46 -6.00 -1.68 1.47
C GLU A 46 -5.51 -0.39 2.12
N LYS A 47 -6.23 0.71 1.90
CA LYS A 47 -6.00 1.97 2.61
C LYS A 47 -7.28 2.63 3.06
N TYR A 48 -7.25 3.15 4.29
CA TYR A 48 -8.27 4.06 4.78
C TYR A 48 -7.97 5.51 4.38
N PHE A 49 -9.00 6.20 3.88
CA PHE A 49 -9.03 7.64 3.65
C PHE A 49 -10.04 8.27 4.61
N THR A 50 -9.65 9.35 5.29
CA THR A 50 -10.54 10.12 6.16
C THR A 50 -11.06 11.37 5.44
N PHE A 51 -12.00 12.09 6.04
CA PHE A 51 -12.60 13.27 5.38
C PHE A 51 -11.62 14.44 5.32
N SER A 52 -10.85 14.65 6.37
CA SER A 52 -9.90 15.75 6.54
C SER A 52 -8.49 15.45 6.05
N GLY A 53 -8.13 14.16 5.87
CA GLY A 53 -6.78 13.75 5.47
C GLY A 53 -5.72 14.01 6.53
N GLU A 54 -6.13 14.32 7.77
CA GLU A 54 -5.24 14.68 8.88
C GLU A 54 -4.24 13.57 9.27
N GLU A 55 -4.52 12.34 8.90
CA GLU A 55 -3.63 11.19 9.13
C GLU A 55 -2.50 11.09 8.09
N THR A 56 -2.58 11.83 6.98
CA THR A 56 -1.52 11.89 5.98
C THR A 56 -0.31 12.60 6.59
N PRO A 57 0.89 11.97 6.62
CA PRO A 57 2.08 12.59 7.20
C PRO A 57 2.56 13.81 6.40
N GLY A 58 1.99 14.97 6.68
CA GLY A 58 2.51 16.27 6.23
C GLY A 58 3.30 16.96 7.33
N ASN A 59 4.26 17.81 6.95
CA ASN A 59 4.84 18.79 7.88
C ASN A 59 3.77 19.84 8.20
N ALA A 60 2.87 19.53 9.14
CA ALA A 60 1.93 20.49 9.69
C ALA A 60 2.66 21.35 10.72
N GLY A 61 3.35 22.39 10.24
CA GLY A 61 3.95 23.44 11.05
C GLY A 61 3.24 24.77 10.80
N PHE A 62 3.27 25.67 11.77
CA PHE A 62 2.80 27.05 11.63
C PHE A 62 3.95 28.01 11.93
N TYR A 63 3.99 29.13 11.23
CA TYR A 63 4.91 30.24 11.53
C TYR A 63 4.16 31.24 12.40
N SER A 64 4.76 31.64 13.51
CA SER A 64 4.20 32.69 14.37
C SER A 64 5.30 33.46 15.08
N SER A 65 5.13 34.77 15.21
CA SER A 65 5.96 35.64 16.02
C SER A 65 5.62 35.58 17.51
N ASN A 66 4.44 35.05 17.87
CA ASN A 66 4.01 34.83 19.25
C ASN A 66 3.06 33.63 19.34
N LYS A 67 3.58 32.51 19.87
CA LYS A 67 2.85 31.25 19.99
C LYS A 67 1.64 31.36 20.93
N GLU A 68 1.67 32.20 21.96
CA GLU A 68 0.56 32.29 22.94
C GLU A 68 -0.67 32.94 22.33
N ASN A 69 -0.46 34.00 21.55
CA ASN A 69 -1.53 34.75 20.88
C ASN A 69 -1.95 34.16 19.52
N THR A 70 -1.35 33.05 19.09
CA THR A 70 -1.76 32.38 17.85
C THR A 70 -3.12 31.71 18.06
N PRO A 71 -4.06 31.79 17.10
CA PRO A 71 -5.35 31.11 17.20
C PRO A 71 -5.23 29.59 17.43
N ASP A 72 -6.15 29.02 18.20
CA ASP A 72 -6.09 27.59 18.58
C ASP A 72 -6.24 26.65 17.37
N ASP A 73 -7.02 27.02 16.37
CA ASP A 73 -7.19 26.31 15.09
C ASP A 73 -5.91 26.33 14.22
N VAL A 74 -4.98 27.26 14.50
CA VAL A 74 -3.65 27.32 13.87
C VAL A 74 -2.60 26.57 14.71
N LYS A 75 -2.70 26.65 16.04
CA LYS A 75 -1.75 25.98 16.97
C LYS A 75 -1.96 24.48 17.07
N PHE A 76 -3.22 24.05 17.05
CA PHE A 76 -3.61 22.69 17.37
C PHE A 76 -4.25 22.02 16.16
N LYS A 77 -3.81 20.79 15.89
CA LYS A 77 -4.45 19.91 14.93
C LYS A 77 -5.52 19.09 15.66
N SER A 78 -6.79 19.43 15.47
CA SER A 78 -7.92 18.79 16.14
C SER A 78 -8.29 17.45 15.49
N LYS A 79 -7.93 16.33 16.11
CA LYS A 79 -8.39 15.01 15.66
C LYS A 79 -9.80 14.72 16.15
N GLN A 80 -10.75 14.52 15.23
CA GLN A 80 -12.07 13.99 15.58
C GLN A 80 -11.96 12.51 15.98
N LYS A 81 -12.46 12.16 17.18
CA LYS A 81 -12.59 10.75 17.60
C LYS A 81 -13.62 10.07 16.70
N PHE A 82 -13.23 8.97 16.04
CA PHE A 82 -14.06 8.23 15.08
C PHE A 82 -14.45 9.03 13.82
N GLU A 83 -13.50 9.75 13.23
CA GLU A 83 -13.72 10.38 11.93
C GLU A 83 -14.22 9.33 10.90
N PRO A 84 -15.28 9.63 10.13
CA PRO A 84 -15.73 8.77 9.06
C PRO A 84 -14.59 8.48 8.09
N LYS A 85 -14.42 7.19 7.76
CA LYS A 85 -13.37 6.74 6.86
C LYS A 85 -13.91 5.83 5.78
N ILE A 86 -13.23 5.85 4.65
CA ILE A 86 -13.51 5.02 3.50
C ILE A 86 -12.35 4.09 3.32
N LEU A 87 -12.66 2.81 3.21
CA LEU A 87 -11.69 1.82 2.81
C LEU A 87 -11.61 1.77 1.29
N VAL A 88 -10.39 1.83 0.77
CA VAL A 88 -10.10 1.64 -0.65
C VAL A 88 -9.20 0.43 -0.80
N TRP A 89 -9.59 -0.52 -1.64
CA TRP A 89 -8.71 -1.59 -2.10
C TRP A 89 -8.37 -1.37 -3.57
N LEU A 90 -7.10 -1.59 -3.92
CA LEU A 90 -6.58 -1.51 -5.29
C LEU A 90 -5.57 -2.63 -5.55
N ALA A 91 -5.42 -2.96 -6.84
CA ALA A 91 -4.31 -3.75 -7.35
C ALA A 91 -3.53 -2.94 -8.38
N LEU A 92 -2.22 -3.15 -8.43
CA LEU A 92 -1.27 -2.43 -9.29
C LEU A 92 -0.36 -3.42 -10.01
N SER A 93 0.00 -3.06 -11.23
CA SER A 93 1.12 -3.66 -11.96
C SER A 93 1.80 -2.58 -12.80
N SER A 94 2.95 -2.90 -13.43
CA SER A 94 3.56 -1.98 -14.40
C SER A 94 2.67 -1.70 -15.63
N LYS A 95 1.59 -2.48 -15.85
CA LYS A 95 0.65 -2.26 -16.95
C LYS A 95 -0.59 -1.45 -16.58
N GLY A 96 -0.82 -1.17 -15.29
CA GLY A 96 -2.01 -0.41 -14.91
C GLY A 96 -2.37 -0.42 -13.44
N ILE A 97 -3.50 0.23 -13.17
CA ILE A 97 -4.15 0.32 -11.87
C ILE A 97 -5.54 -0.31 -12.01
N SER A 98 -5.93 -1.18 -11.08
CA SER A 98 -7.26 -1.79 -11.10
C SER A 98 -8.36 -0.75 -10.81
N THR A 99 -9.60 -1.12 -11.11
CA THR A 99 -10.74 -0.35 -10.58
C THR A 99 -10.78 -0.52 -9.05
N PRO A 100 -10.98 0.56 -8.28
CA PRO A 100 -11.02 0.43 -6.83
C PRO A 100 -12.26 -0.33 -6.36
N PHE A 101 -12.11 -1.07 -5.27
CA PHE A 101 -13.22 -1.35 -4.36
C PHE A 101 -13.27 -0.24 -3.31
N ILE A 102 -14.49 0.22 -3.04
CA ILE A 102 -14.78 1.27 -2.06
C ILE A 102 -15.69 0.66 -1.01
N GLY A 103 -15.15 0.48 0.20
CA GLY A 103 -15.86 0.02 1.38
C GLY A 103 -16.16 1.18 2.32
N THR A 104 -17.35 1.18 2.92
CA THR A 104 -17.77 2.18 3.90
C THR A 104 -17.62 1.61 5.30
N THR A 105 -16.97 2.30 6.23
CA THR A 105 -16.85 1.77 7.60
C THR A 105 -18.13 1.99 8.39
N LYS A 106 -19.02 1.00 8.35
CA LYS A 106 -19.93 0.68 9.47
C LYS A 106 -19.65 -0.71 10.07
N GLY A 107 -18.63 -1.42 9.57
CA GLY A 107 -18.28 -2.79 9.93
C GLY A 107 -16.77 -3.06 9.92
N PRO A 108 -16.35 -4.31 10.19
CA PRO A 108 -14.95 -4.68 10.39
C PRO A 108 -14.07 -4.43 9.15
N ALA A 109 -12.75 -4.52 9.35
CA ALA A 109 -11.75 -4.56 8.27
C ALA A 109 -12.12 -5.60 7.21
N VAL A 110 -11.52 -5.54 6.01
CA VAL A 110 -11.78 -6.51 4.93
C VAL A 110 -11.60 -7.93 5.46
N ASP A 111 -12.71 -8.61 5.66
CA ASP A 111 -12.72 -10.02 5.97
C ASP A 111 -12.60 -10.83 4.67
N THR A 112 -12.51 -12.14 4.84
CA THR A 112 -12.38 -13.08 3.73
C THR A 112 -13.53 -12.97 2.72
N ASP A 113 -14.76 -12.74 3.18
CA ASP A 113 -15.95 -12.72 2.32
C ASP A 113 -16.01 -11.43 1.49
N VAL A 114 -15.67 -10.29 2.11
CA VAL A 114 -15.53 -9.02 1.39
C VAL A 114 -14.39 -9.11 0.38
N TYR A 115 -13.26 -9.71 0.77
CA TYR A 115 -12.10 -9.87 -0.12
C TYR A 115 -12.45 -10.70 -1.37
N ILE A 116 -13.00 -11.91 -1.18
CA ILE A 116 -13.40 -12.80 -2.27
C ILE A 116 -14.56 -12.21 -3.08
N GLY A 117 -15.56 -11.60 -2.42
CA GLY A 117 -16.77 -11.14 -3.08
C GLY A 117 -16.64 -9.78 -3.77
N LYS A 118 -15.69 -8.93 -3.36
CA LYS A 118 -15.59 -7.53 -3.82
C LYS A 118 -14.22 -7.14 -4.38
N CYS A 119 -13.13 -7.65 -3.81
CA CYS A 119 -11.77 -7.30 -4.23
C CYS A 119 -11.28 -8.21 -5.37
N LEU A 120 -11.29 -9.52 -5.17
CA LEU A 120 -10.78 -10.48 -6.16
C LEU A 120 -11.48 -10.46 -7.53
N PRO A 121 -12.80 -10.19 -7.66
CA PRO A 121 -13.43 -10.05 -8.96
C PRO A 121 -12.91 -8.82 -9.73
N LYS A 122 -12.44 -7.79 -9.03
CA LYS A 122 -11.78 -6.62 -9.64
C LYS A 122 -10.34 -6.94 -10.04
N LEU A 123 -9.65 -7.77 -9.26
CA LEU A 123 -8.35 -8.32 -9.64
C LEU A 123 -8.48 -9.12 -10.95
N LEU A 124 -9.48 -10.00 -11.05
CA LEU A 124 -9.69 -10.82 -12.25
C LEU A 124 -9.92 -9.96 -13.49
N LYS A 125 -10.84 -8.98 -13.41
CA LYS A 125 -11.06 -8.02 -14.51
C LYS A 125 -9.82 -7.21 -14.88
N PHE A 126 -8.97 -6.91 -13.89
CA PHE A 126 -7.71 -6.22 -14.13
C PHE A 126 -6.70 -7.12 -14.86
N ILE A 127 -6.61 -8.40 -14.46
CA ILE A 127 -5.79 -9.42 -15.12
C ILE A 127 -6.27 -9.63 -16.56
N GLU A 128 -7.56 -9.88 -16.78
CA GLU A 128 -8.14 -10.09 -18.12
C GLU A 128 -7.84 -8.91 -19.06
N LYS A 129 -7.86 -7.69 -18.52
CA LYS A 129 -7.62 -6.48 -19.30
C LYS A 129 -6.15 -6.24 -19.63
N HIS A 130 -5.23 -6.58 -18.73
CA HIS A 130 -3.83 -6.14 -18.81
C HIS A 130 -2.81 -7.26 -18.94
N HIS A 131 -3.15 -8.50 -18.56
CA HIS A 131 -2.23 -9.61 -18.35
C HIS A 131 -2.68 -10.95 -18.97
N LEU A 132 -3.62 -10.94 -19.92
CA LEU A 132 -4.18 -12.16 -20.51
C LEU A 132 -3.10 -13.04 -21.17
N ASP A 133 -2.16 -12.42 -21.88
CA ASP A 133 -1.10 -13.09 -22.64
C ASP A 133 0.27 -12.99 -21.93
N ASP A 134 0.29 -12.52 -20.69
CA ASP A 134 1.53 -12.30 -19.95
C ASP A 134 1.79 -13.43 -18.95
N LYS A 135 3.08 -13.69 -18.71
CA LYS A 135 3.49 -14.37 -17.49
C LYS A 135 3.34 -13.40 -16.34
N TYR A 136 2.48 -13.69 -15.37
CA TYR A 136 2.31 -12.85 -14.18
C TYR A 136 2.26 -13.65 -12.88
N ILE A 137 2.47 -12.95 -11.76
CA ILE A 137 2.26 -13.47 -10.41
C ILE A 137 1.49 -12.45 -9.57
N PHE A 138 0.45 -12.90 -8.88
CA PHE A 138 -0.21 -12.10 -7.86
C PHE A 138 0.51 -12.23 -6.52
N TRP A 139 0.93 -11.11 -5.94
CA TRP A 139 1.62 -11.03 -4.66
C TRP A 139 0.77 -10.29 -3.61
N PRO A 140 -0.15 -11.01 -2.94
CA PRO A 140 -0.91 -10.44 -1.83
C PRO A 140 -0.03 -10.22 -0.59
N ASP A 141 -0.50 -9.37 0.30
CA ASP A 141 0.11 -9.21 1.62
C ASP A 141 -0.15 -10.45 2.52
N LEU A 142 0.41 -10.49 3.73
CA LEU A 142 0.23 -11.62 4.65
C LEU A 142 -1.02 -11.53 5.55
N ALA A 143 -2.00 -10.70 5.20
CA ALA A 143 -3.27 -10.66 5.92
C ALA A 143 -3.92 -12.04 5.96
N SER A 144 -4.59 -12.34 7.08
CA SER A 144 -5.22 -13.65 7.29
C SER A 144 -6.31 -13.95 6.26
N SER A 145 -7.04 -12.94 5.81
CA SER A 145 -8.07 -13.05 4.76
C SER A 145 -7.46 -13.43 3.41
N HIS A 146 -6.26 -12.94 3.07
CA HIS A 146 -5.62 -13.17 1.76
C HIS A 146 -5.09 -14.60 1.60
N TYR A 147 -4.80 -15.28 2.71
CA TYR A 147 -4.36 -16.68 2.74
C TYR A 147 -5.35 -17.61 3.43
N ALA A 148 -6.61 -17.21 3.59
CA ALA A 148 -7.66 -18.12 4.02
C ALA A 148 -7.80 -19.28 3.03
N ASN A 149 -8.25 -20.45 3.50
CA ASN A 149 -8.43 -21.62 2.66
C ASN A 149 -9.42 -21.34 1.51
N THR A 150 -10.51 -20.63 1.79
CA THR A 150 -11.51 -20.21 0.80
C THR A 150 -10.92 -19.24 -0.23
N THR A 151 -10.12 -18.27 0.21
CA THR A 151 -9.41 -17.34 -0.70
C THR A 151 -8.44 -18.07 -1.62
N SER A 152 -7.65 -18.99 -1.06
CA SER A 152 -6.68 -19.77 -1.84
C SER A 152 -7.39 -20.70 -2.82
N ALA A 153 -8.50 -21.32 -2.41
CA ALA A 153 -9.34 -22.15 -3.28
C ALA A 153 -9.90 -21.34 -4.45
N TRP A 154 -10.44 -20.14 -4.18
CA TRP A 154 -10.95 -19.25 -5.21
C TRP A 154 -9.86 -18.85 -6.22
N LEU A 155 -8.67 -18.44 -5.74
CA LEU A 155 -7.56 -18.06 -6.64
C LEU A 155 -7.12 -19.23 -7.53
N ASN A 156 -7.07 -20.44 -6.97
CA ASN A 156 -6.75 -21.66 -7.73
C ASN A 156 -7.84 -22.01 -8.76
N GLU A 157 -9.12 -21.90 -8.39
CA GLU A 157 -10.26 -22.14 -9.29
C GLU A 157 -10.23 -21.16 -10.47
N GLN A 158 -9.95 -19.89 -10.21
CA GLN A 158 -9.79 -18.86 -11.24
C GLN A 158 -8.43 -18.93 -11.96
N LYS A 159 -7.59 -19.93 -11.63
CA LYS A 159 -6.25 -20.13 -12.20
C LYS A 159 -5.35 -18.90 -12.10
N VAL A 160 -5.51 -18.10 -11.05
CA VAL A 160 -4.68 -16.93 -10.77
C VAL A 160 -3.41 -17.41 -10.06
N PRO A 161 -2.23 -17.39 -10.68
CA PRO A 161 -0.98 -17.72 -9.99
C PRO A 161 -0.70 -16.69 -8.90
N PHE A 162 -0.41 -17.15 -7.69
CA PHE A 162 -0.12 -16.26 -6.56
C PHE A 162 1.06 -16.74 -5.72
N VAL A 163 1.74 -15.80 -5.06
CA VAL A 163 2.88 -16.09 -4.19
C VAL A 163 2.40 -16.95 -3.00
N PRO A 164 2.96 -18.15 -2.79
CA PRO A 164 2.57 -18.98 -1.66
C PRO A 164 3.09 -18.39 -0.34
N LYS A 165 2.35 -18.60 0.75
CA LYS A 165 2.69 -18.07 2.10
C LYS A 165 4.12 -18.39 2.57
N VAL A 166 4.64 -19.56 2.17
CA VAL A 166 6.00 -20.00 2.50
C VAL A 166 7.09 -19.16 1.82
N ALA A 167 6.79 -18.56 0.66
CA ALA A 167 7.68 -17.70 -0.10
C ALA A 167 7.41 -16.20 0.14
N ASN A 168 6.31 -15.85 0.82
CA ASN A 168 5.94 -14.46 1.08
C ASN A 168 6.69 -13.90 2.32
N PRO A 169 7.61 -12.93 2.16
CA PRO A 169 8.37 -12.35 3.27
C PRO A 169 7.46 -11.51 4.20
N PRO A 170 7.55 -11.68 5.52
CA PRO A 170 6.74 -10.89 6.45
C PRO A 170 7.24 -9.46 6.59
N ASN A 171 6.31 -8.52 6.69
CA ASN A 171 6.55 -7.16 7.15
C ASN A 171 7.61 -6.39 6.31
N VAL A 172 7.51 -6.49 4.98
CA VAL A 172 8.38 -5.77 4.02
C VAL A 172 7.62 -4.70 3.21
N PRO A 173 6.88 -3.76 3.84
CA PRO A 173 6.04 -2.80 3.12
C PRO A 173 6.85 -1.95 2.12
N LYS A 174 8.09 -1.58 2.46
CA LYS A 174 8.98 -0.81 1.57
C LYS A 174 9.35 -1.54 0.28
N ALA A 175 9.24 -2.87 0.23
CA ALA A 175 9.42 -3.66 -0.98
C ALA A 175 8.18 -3.66 -1.88
N ARG A 176 7.00 -3.25 -1.37
CA ARG A 176 5.71 -3.25 -2.07
C ARG A 176 5.40 -1.82 -2.56
N PRO A 177 5.44 -1.55 -3.88
CA PRO A 177 5.20 -0.23 -4.47
C PRO A 177 3.88 0.44 -4.11
N ILE A 178 2.86 -0.36 -3.78
CA ILE A 178 1.53 0.14 -3.46
C ILE A 178 1.51 1.05 -2.22
N GLU A 179 2.46 0.88 -1.30
CA GLU A 179 2.65 1.76 -0.14
C GLU A 179 3.04 3.18 -0.56
N ASP A 180 3.98 3.30 -1.50
CA ASP A 180 4.41 4.60 -2.03
C ASP A 180 3.30 5.20 -2.94
N PHE A 181 2.61 4.35 -3.70
CA PHE A 181 1.45 4.76 -4.50
C PHE A 181 0.33 5.35 -3.64
N TRP A 182 0.08 4.77 -2.48
CA TRP A 182 -0.90 5.28 -1.53
C TRP A 182 -0.57 6.68 -1.01
N SER A 183 0.71 6.97 -0.77
CA SER A 183 1.15 8.33 -0.42
C SER A 183 0.86 9.30 -1.57
N ILE A 184 1.20 8.95 -2.81
CA ILE A 184 0.95 9.78 -3.99
C ILE A 184 -0.55 10.06 -4.17
N LEU A 185 -1.39 9.04 -4.03
CA LEU A 185 -2.83 9.20 -4.15
C LEU A 185 -3.39 10.07 -3.02
N ALA A 186 -2.95 9.87 -1.77
CA ALA A 186 -3.36 10.69 -0.63
C ALA A 186 -2.99 12.17 -0.84
N ASP A 187 -1.76 12.45 -1.26
CA ASP A 187 -1.29 13.82 -1.52
C ASP A 187 -2.15 14.51 -2.60
N LYS A 188 -2.55 13.79 -3.65
CA LYS A 188 -3.46 14.31 -4.69
C LYS A 188 -4.89 14.51 -4.18
N VAL A 189 -5.39 13.59 -3.36
CA VAL A 189 -6.74 13.67 -2.78
C VAL A 189 -6.87 14.93 -1.91
N TYR A 190 -5.91 15.14 -1.01
CA TYR A 190 -5.93 16.21 0.00
C TYR A 190 -5.17 17.49 -0.43
N SER A 191 -4.73 17.56 -1.69
CA SER A 191 -4.01 18.71 -2.25
C SER A 191 -4.76 20.03 -1.99
N GLY A 192 -4.06 21.07 -1.52
CA GLY A 192 -4.66 22.37 -1.25
C GLY A 192 -5.56 22.41 -0.01
N GLY A 193 -5.36 21.47 0.93
CA GLY A 193 -6.17 21.39 2.16
C GLY A 193 -7.59 20.89 1.90
N TRP A 194 -7.80 20.14 0.81
CA TRP A 194 -9.12 19.63 0.45
C TRP A 194 -9.64 18.67 1.54
N ALA A 195 -10.87 18.86 1.96
CA ALA A 195 -11.57 17.99 2.89
C ALA A 195 -12.98 17.65 2.35
N ALA A 196 -13.49 16.47 2.71
CA ALA A 196 -14.81 16.02 2.30
C ALA A 196 -15.88 16.42 3.33
N MET A 197 -17.04 16.89 2.86
CA MET A 197 -18.21 17.10 3.74
C MET A 197 -19.01 15.82 3.99
N ASN A 198 -18.91 14.86 3.06
CA ASN A 198 -19.61 13.59 3.14
C ASN A 198 -18.85 12.49 2.39
N GLN A 199 -19.31 11.26 2.56
CA GLN A 199 -18.67 10.09 1.99
C GLN A 199 -18.64 10.13 0.46
N GLU A 200 -19.73 10.56 -0.18
CA GLU A 200 -19.83 10.60 -1.64
C GLU A 200 -18.77 11.54 -2.26
N GLN A 201 -18.58 12.72 -1.65
CA GLN A 201 -17.53 13.65 -2.06
C GLN A 201 -16.14 13.03 -1.97
N LEU A 202 -15.83 12.32 -0.88
CA LEU A 202 -14.54 11.64 -0.73
C LEU A 202 -14.36 10.54 -1.79
N VAL A 203 -15.39 9.72 -2.04
CA VAL A 203 -15.36 8.68 -3.09
C VAL A 203 -15.10 9.30 -4.47
N ASN A 204 -15.84 10.36 -4.82
CA ASN A 204 -15.72 11.02 -6.11
C ASN A 204 -14.35 11.69 -6.27
N ARG A 205 -13.82 12.31 -5.21
CA ARG A 205 -12.47 12.87 -5.18
C ARG A 205 -11.42 11.78 -5.40
N ILE A 206 -11.46 10.67 -4.65
CA ILE A 206 -10.52 9.55 -4.79
C ILE A 206 -10.54 9.01 -6.21
N LYS A 207 -11.73 8.70 -6.75
CA LYS A 207 -11.87 8.22 -8.14
C LYS A 207 -11.34 9.21 -9.16
N SER A 208 -11.58 10.51 -8.97
CA SER A 208 -11.09 11.57 -9.85
C SER A 208 -9.57 11.67 -9.82
N GLN A 209 -8.96 11.69 -8.65
CA GLN A 209 -7.50 11.80 -8.51
C GLN A 209 -6.78 10.54 -8.96
N LEU A 210 -7.37 9.36 -8.73
CA LEU A 210 -6.84 8.08 -9.20
C LEU A 210 -6.67 8.07 -10.73
N LYS A 211 -7.66 8.58 -11.47
CA LYS A 211 -7.60 8.69 -12.94
C LYS A 211 -6.53 9.68 -13.44
N LYS A 212 -6.04 10.58 -12.59
CA LYS A 212 -5.01 11.58 -12.91
C LYS A 212 -3.60 11.11 -12.58
N ILE A 213 -3.44 9.92 -12.01
CA ILE A 213 -2.11 9.34 -11.79
C ILE A 213 -1.61 8.79 -13.13
N ASP A 214 -0.46 9.29 -13.55
CA ASP A 214 0.21 8.86 -14.77
C ASP A 214 0.73 7.41 -14.63
N LEU A 215 0.60 6.63 -15.71
CA LEU A 215 1.03 5.23 -15.70
C LEU A 215 2.56 5.08 -15.56
N GLY A 216 3.35 6.02 -16.10
CA GLY A 216 4.80 6.04 -15.96
C GLY A 216 5.27 6.15 -14.51
N VAL A 217 4.49 6.82 -13.66
CA VAL A 217 4.73 6.85 -12.21
C VAL A 217 4.60 5.45 -11.62
N VAL A 218 3.54 4.70 -11.98
CA VAL A 218 3.32 3.32 -11.51
C VAL A 218 4.41 2.39 -12.04
N GLN A 219 4.76 2.48 -13.33
CA GLN A 219 5.83 1.71 -13.95
C GLN A 219 7.15 1.88 -13.20
N THR A 220 7.55 3.13 -12.96
CA THR A 220 8.78 3.46 -12.23
C THR A 220 8.81 2.82 -10.83
N MET A 221 7.69 2.84 -10.10
CA MET A 221 7.62 2.22 -8.79
C MET A 221 7.71 0.68 -8.86
N MET A 222 7.08 0.06 -9.87
CA MET A 222 7.06 -1.38 -10.07
C MET A 222 8.42 -1.95 -10.50
N ASP A 223 9.18 -1.23 -11.33
CA ASP A 223 10.52 -1.64 -11.79
C ASP A 223 11.52 -1.81 -10.62
N GLY A 224 11.29 -1.09 -9.52
CA GLY A 224 12.11 -1.14 -8.33
C GLY A 224 11.99 -2.43 -7.51
N ILE A 225 10.93 -3.23 -7.68
CA ILE A 225 10.62 -4.37 -6.79
C ILE A 225 11.80 -5.35 -6.71
N ARG A 226 12.28 -5.84 -7.86
CA ARG A 226 13.33 -6.87 -7.90
C ARG A 226 14.63 -6.39 -7.27
N LYS A 227 14.98 -5.13 -7.50
CA LYS A 227 16.16 -4.49 -6.90
C LYS A 227 16.02 -4.37 -5.39
N LYS A 228 14.83 -4.01 -4.89
CA LYS A 228 14.53 -3.97 -3.44
C LYS A 228 14.61 -5.37 -2.83
N LEU A 229 14.00 -6.39 -3.46
CA LEU A 229 14.07 -7.79 -3.00
C LEU A 229 15.51 -8.30 -2.94
N ARG A 230 16.34 -7.99 -3.95
CA ARG A 230 17.76 -8.37 -3.96
C ARG A 230 18.54 -7.70 -2.81
N LYS A 231 18.31 -6.41 -2.57
CA LYS A 231 18.93 -5.71 -1.43
C LYS A 231 18.56 -6.36 -0.09
N ILE A 232 17.30 -6.74 0.09
CA ILE A 232 16.83 -7.42 1.31
C ILE A 232 17.45 -8.82 1.45
N GLU A 233 17.52 -9.59 0.37
CA GLU A 233 18.22 -10.90 0.34
C GLU A 233 19.66 -10.77 0.81
N ASP A 234 20.39 -9.75 0.32
CA ASP A 234 21.83 -9.63 0.56
C ASP A 234 22.16 -8.95 1.90
N LYS A 235 21.33 -8.01 2.37
CA LYS A 235 21.65 -7.10 3.48
C LYS A 235 20.57 -6.98 4.56
N GLY A 236 19.49 -7.75 4.46
CA GLY A 236 18.37 -7.72 5.40
C GLY A 236 17.37 -6.58 5.16
N PRO A 237 16.22 -6.59 5.88
CA PRO A 237 15.10 -5.69 5.64
C PRO A 237 15.40 -4.21 5.85
N PHE A 238 16.36 -3.88 6.72
CA PHE A 238 16.75 -2.48 6.98
C PHE A 238 17.49 -1.83 5.80
N SER A 239 17.95 -2.60 4.81
CA SER A 239 18.78 -2.11 3.69
C SER A 239 18.04 -1.24 2.66
N ILE A 240 16.71 -1.13 2.80
CA ILE A 240 15.84 -0.37 1.89
C ILE A 240 15.09 0.76 2.60
N LEU A 241 15.50 1.10 3.83
CA LEU A 241 14.93 2.17 4.65
C LEU A 241 15.65 3.51 4.47
#